data_AF-A6H0J4-F1
#
_entry.id   AF-A6H0J4-F1
#
_cell.length_a   1.000
_cell.length_b   1.000
_cell.length_c   1.000
_cell.angle_alpha   90.00
_cell.angle_beta   90.00
_cell.angle_gamma   90.00
#
_symmetry.space_group_name_H-M   'P 1'
#
loop_
_entity.id
_entity.type
_entity.pdbx_description
1 polymer ?
#
loop_
_entity_poly.entity_id
_entity_poly.type
_entity_poly.pdbx_seq_one_letter_code
_entity_poly.pdbx_strand_id
1 'polypeptide(L)'
;MKLLKSIITIGILLTSITNYGQFTDQINSNRPGKSMGAFAVGKKIYQVESGLYYINESNEVPNYDARGFGLDFAARGGFIKEQLEFVLEAQFQLDKYSVTDSINKNRNGLKQTTFGAKYLFYDPFKKAPAKPNIYSWKANHKMSWKQFIPAISGYVGINYVMKNDYSIPNESAISPKVMLVTQHHFGVKWVLVSNIIADKITSNNANFGSVFTLTRAISEKWAAFIENKAIKGNYYSDGIFTIGATHLLKNNIQIDASISKNIKSTPSLLYGGIGFSWRFDKKHKDIQMKDGKEVKDKKEDKNKKTKGSLSQEELDKEKAKAEKKSRKNKPDAAQEKPTQETKKKRLDDIEETPAP
;
A
#
# COMPACT_ATOMS: atom_id res chain seq x y z
N MET A 1 43.79 7.73 -6.58
CA MET A 1 43.42 8.06 -5.17
C MET A 1 42.08 8.78 -5.00
N LYS A 2 41.72 9.79 -5.82
CA LYS A 2 40.43 10.52 -5.67
C LYS A 2 39.18 9.63 -5.87
N LEU A 3 39.20 8.75 -6.88
CA LEU A 3 38.12 7.79 -7.14
C LEU A 3 37.92 6.79 -5.98
N LEU A 4 39.01 6.24 -5.43
CA LEU A 4 38.96 5.30 -4.31
C LEU A 4 38.38 5.96 -3.04
N LYS A 5 38.78 7.22 -2.75
CA LYS A 5 38.20 8.00 -1.66
C LYS A 5 36.70 8.26 -1.89
N SER A 6 36.28 8.57 -3.10
CA SER A 6 34.85 8.78 -3.42
C SER A 6 34.02 7.51 -3.26
N ILE A 7 34.55 6.35 -3.65
CA ILE A 7 33.90 5.04 -3.48
C ILE A 7 33.79 4.69 -1.99
N ILE A 8 34.84 4.95 -1.19
CA ILE A 8 34.83 4.72 0.26
C ILE A 8 33.83 5.65 0.95
N THR A 9 33.77 6.94 0.57
CA THR A 9 32.81 7.90 1.13
C THR A 9 31.36 7.54 0.78
N ILE A 10 31.08 7.09 -0.45
CA ILE A 10 29.77 6.57 -0.86
C ILE A 10 29.41 5.30 -0.08
N GLY A 11 30.38 4.40 0.12
CA GLY A 11 30.21 3.20 0.94
C GLY A 11 29.86 3.52 2.41
N ILE A 12 30.52 4.52 3.00
CA ILE A 12 30.25 4.96 4.38
C ILE A 12 28.88 5.64 4.50
N LEU A 13 28.47 6.44 3.51
CA LEU A 13 27.13 7.04 3.45
C LEU A 13 26.02 5.98 3.31
N LEU A 14 26.25 4.89 2.57
CA LEU A 14 25.32 3.76 2.45
C LEU A 14 25.19 2.94 3.74
N THR A 15 26.21 2.93 4.61
CA THR A 15 26.16 2.21 5.91
C THR A 15 25.44 2.96 7.02
N SER A 16 25.17 4.26 6.84
CA SER A 16 24.54 5.12 7.87
C SER A 16 23.00 4.98 7.92
N ILE A 17 22.42 4.07 7.15
CA ILE A 17 20.98 3.76 7.15
C ILE A 17 20.76 2.48 7.99
N THR A 18 21.11 2.53 9.28
CA THR A 18 20.64 1.53 10.24
C THR A 18 19.27 1.96 10.76
N ASN A 19 18.25 1.61 9.99
CA ASN A 19 16.87 1.91 10.32
C ASN A 19 16.17 0.63 10.80
N TYR A 20 15.67 0.68 12.03
CA TYR A 20 15.03 -0.42 12.74
C TYR A 20 13.51 -0.19 12.94
N GLY A 21 12.72 -1.22 12.63
CA GLY A 21 11.45 -1.63 13.25
C GLY A 21 10.16 -1.34 12.49
N GLN A 22 9.73 -2.20 11.57
CA GLN A 22 8.38 -2.16 11.01
C GLN A 22 7.75 -3.57 11.04
N PHE A 23 7.15 -3.90 12.20
CA PHE A 23 6.25 -5.04 12.32
C PHE A 23 4.83 -4.50 12.37
N THR A 24 3.95 -5.09 11.56
CA THR A 24 2.51 -4.77 11.59
C THR A 24 1.75 -5.97 12.14
N ASP A 25 0.82 -5.72 13.06
CA ASP A 25 0.00 -6.79 13.65
C ASP A 25 -0.79 -7.55 12.58
N GLN A 26 -1.31 -6.81 11.59
CA GLN A 26 -2.05 -7.36 10.45
C GLN A 26 -1.14 -7.63 9.25
N ILE A 27 -1.52 -8.63 8.45
CA ILE A 27 -0.87 -9.00 7.19
C ILE A 27 -0.87 -7.82 6.20
N ASN A 28 0.27 -7.61 5.55
CA ASN A 28 0.43 -6.60 4.51
C ASN A 28 0.52 -7.31 3.16
N SER A 29 -0.63 -7.63 2.58
CA SER A 29 -0.72 -8.31 1.28
C SER A 29 -0.60 -7.31 0.12
N ASN A 30 0.11 -7.70 -0.94
CA ASN A 30 0.08 -6.96 -2.21
C ASN A 30 -1.15 -7.35 -3.06
N ARG A 31 -1.85 -8.43 -2.70
CA ARG A 31 -3.08 -8.88 -3.37
C ARG A 31 -4.31 -8.13 -2.85
N PRO A 32 -5.34 -7.94 -3.69
CA PRO A 32 -5.51 -8.47 -5.05
C PRO A 32 -4.96 -7.60 -6.19
N GLY A 33 -4.45 -6.39 -5.89
CA GLY A 33 -3.90 -5.48 -6.90
C GLY A 33 -2.59 -6.00 -7.53
N LYS A 34 -2.08 -5.23 -8.51
CA LYS A 34 -0.72 -5.41 -9.06
C LYS A 34 0.26 -4.36 -8.53
N SER A 35 -0.19 -3.47 -7.64
CA SER A 35 0.63 -2.57 -6.85
C SER A 35 1.38 -3.31 -5.74
N MET A 36 2.53 -2.77 -5.35
CA MET A 36 3.27 -3.24 -4.19
C MET A 36 3.38 -2.11 -3.16
N GLY A 37 3.06 -2.40 -1.89
CA GLY A 37 3.21 -1.43 -0.81
C GLY A 37 4.67 -1.08 -0.53
N ALA A 38 4.92 0.12 0.00
CA ALA A 38 6.27 0.61 0.26
C ALA A 38 6.96 -0.20 1.37
N PHE A 39 6.18 -0.62 2.37
CA PHE A 39 6.66 -1.31 3.56
C PHE A 39 7.07 -2.75 3.30
N ALA A 40 8.10 -3.19 4.02
CA ALA A 40 8.60 -4.56 3.96
C ALA A 40 7.81 -5.47 4.91
N VAL A 41 7.79 -6.78 4.63
CA VAL A 41 7.13 -7.78 5.51
C VAL A 41 7.77 -7.91 6.90
N GLY A 42 9.02 -7.47 7.07
CA GLY A 42 9.75 -7.53 8.34
C GLY A 42 10.67 -8.75 8.50
N LYS A 43 11.49 -8.75 9.55
CA LYS A 43 12.57 -9.72 9.75
C LYS A 43 12.04 -11.08 10.22
N LYS A 44 12.51 -12.15 9.56
CA LYS A 44 12.12 -13.56 9.77
C LYS A 44 10.63 -13.83 9.56
N ILE A 45 10.00 -13.02 8.72
CA ILE A 45 8.59 -13.17 8.34
C ILE A 45 8.55 -13.65 6.91
N TYR A 46 7.73 -14.66 6.67
CA TYR A 46 7.47 -15.22 5.36
C TYR A 46 6.01 -15.08 5.04
N GLN A 47 5.69 -14.76 3.80
CA GLN A 47 4.32 -14.59 3.36
C GLN A 47 4.17 -15.23 1.99
N VAL A 48 3.08 -15.96 1.82
CA VAL A 48 2.71 -16.58 0.56
C VAL A 48 1.36 -16.01 0.14
N GLU A 49 1.28 -15.57 -1.09
CA GLU A 49 0.08 -15.02 -1.70
C GLU A 49 -0.21 -15.85 -2.97
N SER A 50 -1.42 -16.39 -3.09
CA SER A 50 -1.84 -17.20 -4.23
C SER A 50 -3.19 -16.70 -4.71
N GLY A 51 -3.45 -16.73 -6.01
CA GLY A 51 -4.77 -16.36 -6.53
C GLY A 51 -5.08 -16.98 -7.87
N LEU A 52 -6.34 -17.37 -8.01
CA LEU A 52 -6.90 -17.89 -9.24
C LEU A 52 -7.64 -16.77 -9.96
N TYR A 53 -7.40 -16.63 -11.26
CA TYR A 53 -8.08 -15.65 -12.09
C TYR A 53 -8.60 -16.29 -13.37
N TYR A 54 -9.70 -15.75 -13.86
CA TYR A 54 -10.22 -15.96 -15.20
C TYR A 54 -9.84 -14.76 -16.07
N ILE A 55 -9.42 -15.04 -17.30
CA ILE A 55 -9.06 -14.06 -18.32
C ILE A 55 -9.96 -14.24 -19.53
N ASN A 56 -10.50 -13.13 -20.02
CA ASN A 56 -11.09 -13.02 -21.35
C ASN A 56 -10.39 -11.89 -22.10
N GLU A 57 -9.76 -12.25 -23.20
CA GLU A 57 -9.02 -11.35 -24.08
C GLU A 57 -9.64 -11.46 -25.48
N SER A 58 -10.04 -10.34 -26.05
CA SER A 58 -10.61 -10.28 -27.39
C SER A 58 -9.95 -9.15 -28.16
N ASN A 59 -9.56 -9.38 -29.41
CA ASN A 59 -8.92 -8.37 -30.23
C ASN A 59 -9.61 -8.28 -31.57
N GLU A 60 -9.98 -7.08 -32.01
CA GLU A 60 -10.65 -6.86 -33.31
C GLU A 60 -9.70 -7.14 -34.48
N VAL A 61 -8.40 -6.81 -34.34
CA VAL A 61 -7.38 -7.03 -35.36
C VAL A 61 -6.14 -7.61 -34.67
N PRO A 62 -5.79 -8.90 -34.89
CA PRO A 62 -6.17 -9.78 -35.99
C PRO A 62 -7.38 -10.73 -35.73
N ASN A 63 -8.47 -10.26 -35.10
CA ASN A 63 -9.66 -11.05 -34.80
C ASN A 63 -9.36 -12.38 -34.07
N TYR A 64 -8.92 -12.26 -32.82
CA TYR A 64 -8.70 -13.42 -31.95
C TYR A 64 -9.40 -13.26 -30.61
N ASP A 65 -9.75 -14.42 -30.05
CA ASP A 65 -10.28 -14.58 -28.71
C ASP A 65 -9.37 -15.52 -27.91
N ALA A 66 -9.04 -15.13 -26.68
CA ALA A 66 -8.36 -15.98 -25.72
C ALA A 66 -9.13 -16.01 -24.40
N ARG A 67 -9.54 -17.21 -23.98
CA ARG A 67 -10.30 -17.40 -22.74
C ARG A 67 -9.68 -18.49 -21.91
N GLY A 68 -9.53 -18.26 -20.62
CA GLY A 68 -8.82 -19.21 -19.78
C GLY A 68 -8.74 -18.85 -18.32
N PHE A 69 -7.97 -19.67 -17.61
CA PHE A 69 -7.68 -19.48 -16.21
C PHE A 69 -6.18 -19.26 -16.02
N GLY A 70 -5.82 -18.63 -14.92
CA GLY A 70 -4.45 -18.56 -14.48
C GLY A 70 -4.31 -18.57 -12.98
N LEU A 71 -3.08 -18.81 -12.56
CA LEU A 71 -2.65 -18.87 -11.19
C LEU A 71 -1.52 -17.86 -11.01
N ASP A 72 -1.76 -16.89 -10.14
CA ASP A 72 -0.74 -16.01 -9.62
C ASP A 72 -0.21 -16.59 -8.30
N PHE A 73 1.11 -16.67 -8.17
CA PHE A 73 1.79 -17.05 -6.94
C PHE A 73 2.86 -16.01 -6.61
N ALA A 74 2.92 -15.61 -5.34
CA ALA A 74 4.00 -14.77 -4.82
C ALA A 74 4.47 -15.29 -3.46
N ALA A 75 5.78 -15.38 -3.29
CA ALA A 75 6.43 -15.66 -2.03
C ALA A 75 7.30 -14.48 -1.63
N ARG A 76 7.12 -14.00 -0.41
CA ARG A 76 7.76 -12.81 0.13
C ARG A 76 8.46 -13.18 1.44
N GLY A 77 9.68 -12.72 1.65
CA GLY A 77 10.47 -13.09 2.81
C GLY A 77 11.45 -12.01 3.24
N GLY A 78 11.43 -11.63 4.51
CA GLY A 78 12.46 -10.79 5.11
C GLY A 78 13.42 -11.63 5.96
N PHE A 79 14.72 -11.57 5.69
CA PHE A 79 15.72 -12.41 6.38
C PHE A 79 16.64 -11.59 7.30
N ILE A 80 17.33 -10.60 6.74
CA ILE A 80 18.51 -9.98 7.37
C ILE A 80 18.14 -8.67 8.07
N LYS A 81 17.44 -7.78 7.34
CA LYS A 81 17.00 -6.45 7.80
C LYS A 81 15.48 -6.37 7.72
N GLU A 82 14.86 -5.58 8.59
CA GLU A 82 13.41 -5.39 8.57
C GLU A 82 12.94 -4.60 7.34
N GLN A 83 13.80 -3.74 6.81
CA GLN A 83 13.52 -2.93 5.63
C GLN A 83 13.72 -3.67 4.30
N LEU A 84 14.36 -4.84 4.33
CA LEU A 84 14.72 -5.61 3.14
C LEU A 84 13.78 -6.81 3.01
N GLU A 85 13.13 -6.89 1.86
CA GLU A 85 12.21 -7.96 1.52
C GLU A 85 12.61 -8.58 0.18
N PHE A 86 12.71 -9.89 0.14
CA PHE A 86 12.85 -10.64 -1.11
C PHE A 86 11.47 -11.08 -1.59
N VAL A 87 11.27 -11.00 -2.89
CA VAL A 87 10.00 -11.27 -3.55
C VAL A 87 10.25 -12.21 -4.72
N LEU A 88 9.51 -13.31 -4.75
CA LEU A 88 9.40 -14.22 -5.88
C LEU A 88 7.96 -14.17 -6.37
N GLU A 89 7.76 -13.82 -7.63
CA GLU A 89 6.46 -13.84 -8.31
C GLU A 89 6.50 -14.85 -9.44
N ALA A 90 5.46 -15.64 -9.60
CA ALA A 90 5.29 -16.59 -10.68
C ALA A 90 3.85 -16.54 -11.16
N GLN A 91 3.65 -16.51 -12.47
CA GLN A 91 2.33 -16.50 -13.09
C GLN A 91 2.21 -17.62 -14.10
N PHE A 92 1.25 -18.51 -13.88
CA PHE A 92 0.93 -19.62 -14.77
C PHE A 92 -0.43 -19.38 -15.43
N GLN A 93 -0.55 -19.66 -16.73
CA GLN A 93 -1.77 -19.42 -17.49
C GLN A 93 -2.11 -20.64 -18.36
N LEU A 94 -3.41 -20.89 -18.47
CA LEU A 94 -4.05 -21.93 -19.24
C LEU A 94 -5.18 -21.27 -20.02
N ASP A 95 -5.03 -21.11 -21.33
CA ASP A 95 -6.09 -20.51 -22.15
C ASP A 95 -6.29 -21.22 -23.49
N LYS A 96 -7.49 -21.07 -24.01
CA LYS A 96 -7.85 -21.48 -25.35
C LYS A 96 -7.80 -20.24 -26.23
N TYR A 97 -6.91 -20.28 -27.20
CA TYR A 97 -6.67 -19.23 -28.20
C TYR A 97 -7.34 -19.62 -29.51
N SER A 98 -8.21 -18.75 -30.02
CA SER A 98 -8.99 -18.96 -31.22
C SER A 98 -8.80 -17.77 -32.16
N VAL A 99 -8.40 -18.02 -33.42
CA VAL A 99 -8.27 -16.99 -34.46
C VAL A 99 -9.22 -17.31 -35.60
N THR A 100 -10.10 -16.35 -35.93
CA THR A 100 -10.98 -16.36 -37.13
C THR A 100 -11.53 -17.75 -37.46
N ASP A 101 -12.22 -18.39 -36.49
CA ASP A 101 -12.88 -19.71 -36.57
C ASP A 101 -12.07 -20.89 -37.14
N SER A 102 -10.79 -20.72 -37.46
CA SER A 102 -10.00 -21.66 -38.26
C SER A 102 -8.87 -22.30 -37.46
N ILE A 103 -8.36 -21.62 -36.44
CA ILE A 103 -7.25 -22.11 -35.60
C ILE A 103 -7.70 -22.07 -34.15
N ASN A 104 -7.81 -23.25 -33.54
CA ASN A 104 -8.03 -23.42 -32.11
C ASN A 104 -6.77 -24.04 -31.49
N LYS A 105 -6.10 -23.29 -30.62
CA LYS A 105 -4.90 -23.74 -29.91
C LYS A 105 -5.10 -23.62 -28.41
N ASN A 106 -4.87 -24.71 -27.69
CA ASN A 106 -4.75 -24.66 -26.23
C ASN A 106 -3.31 -24.26 -25.90
N ARG A 107 -3.14 -23.18 -25.14
CA ARG A 107 -1.83 -22.75 -24.63
C ARG A 107 -1.80 -23.03 -23.13
N ASN A 108 -0.64 -23.49 -22.68
CA ASN A 108 -0.34 -23.64 -21.26
C ASN A 108 1.10 -23.22 -21.02
N GLY A 109 1.38 -22.65 -19.85
CA GLY A 109 2.74 -22.28 -19.54
C GLY A 109 2.90 -21.22 -18.47
N LEU A 110 4.14 -21.10 -18.04
CA LEU A 110 4.61 -20.09 -17.12
C LEU A 110 4.81 -18.77 -17.87
N LYS A 111 3.87 -17.83 -17.72
CA LYS A 111 3.86 -16.56 -18.44
C LYS A 111 5.01 -15.66 -18.02
N GLN A 112 5.29 -15.59 -16.72
CA GLN A 112 6.38 -14.79 -16.18
C GLN A 112 6.80 -15.33 -14.82
N THR A 113 8.09 -15.18 -14.51
CA THR A 113 8.63 -15.36 -13.17
C THR A 113 9.55 -14.20 -12.87
N THR A 114 9.42 -13.58 -11.71
CA THR A 114 10.24 -12.44 -11.32
C THR A 114 10.83 -12.68 -9.95
N PHE A 115 12.14 -12.52 -9.85
CA PHE A 115 12.87 -12.53 -8.59
C PHE A 115 13.30 -11.10 -8.29
N GLY A 116 13.03 -10.61 -7.08
CA GLY A 116 13.44 -9.26 -6.73
C GLY A 116 13.66 -9.05 -5.25
N ALA A 117 14.19 -7.88 -4.95
CA ALA A 117 14.42 -7.37 -3.63
C ALA A 117 13.87 -5.95 -3.53
N LYS A 118 13.11 -5.69 -2.47
CA LYS A 118 12.58 -4.38 -2.10
C LYS A 118 13.31 -3.88 -0.86
N TYR A 119 13.71 -2.61 -0.87
CA TYR A 119 14.32 -1.95 0.27
C TYR A 119 13.58 -0.66 0.61
N LEU A 120 13.11 -0.55 1.86
CA LEU A 120 12.47 0.66 2.40
C LEU A 120 13.52 1.70 2.80
N PHE A 121 13.60 2.80 2.06
CA PHE A 121 14.54 3.88 2.33
C PHE A 121 14.05 4.80 3.45
N TYR A 122 12.77 5.15 3.42
CA TYR A 122 12.19 6.15 4.32
C TYR A 122 10.83 5.72 4.86
N ASP A 123 10.67 5.81 6.17
CA ASP A 123 9.43 5.56 6.90
C ASP A 123 9.03 6.80 7.72
N PRO A 124 7.95 7.50 7.34
CA PRO A 124 7.47 8.68 8.07
C PRO A 124 6.82 8.34 9.43
N PHE A 125 6.39 7.10 9.67
CA PHE A 125 5.66 6.69 10.88
C PHE A 125 6.56 6.11 11.96
N LYS A 126 7.87 6.09 11.74
CA LYS A 126 8.84 5.52 12.68
C LYS A 126 8.92 6.26 14.02
N LYS A 127 8.58 7.56 14.06
CA LYS A 127 8.49 8.31 15.33
C LYS A 127 7.14 8.04 15.96
N ALA A 128 7.12 7.84 17.29
CA ALA A 128 5.91 7.51 18.05
C ALA A 128 4.72 8.37 17.59
N PRO A 129 3.54 7.75 17.35
CA PRO A 129 2.37 8.48 16.89
C PRO A 129 2.06 9.61 17.86
N ALA A 130 1.65 10.75 17.32
CA ALA A 130 1.21 11.86 18.15
C ALA A 130 0.11 11.37 19.10
N LYS A 131 0.28 11.62 20.40
CA LYS A 131 -0.71 11.18 21.39
C LYS A 131 -2.08 11.75 21.03
N PRO A 132 -3.15 10.95 21.07
CA PRO A 132 -4.49 11.43 20.76
C PRO A 132 -4.84 12.57 21.73
N ASN A 133 -5.36 13.66 21.19
CA ASN A 133 -5.84 14.79 21.97
C ASN A 133 -7.22 14.43 22.55
N ILE A 134 -7.28 14.15 23.85
CA ILE A 134 -8.52 13.78 24.54
C ILE A 134 -9.57 14.91 24.61
N TYR A 135 -9.22 16.16 24.31
CA TYR A 135 -10.11 17.32 24.44
C TYR A 135 -10.82 17.68 23.15
N SER A 136 -10.22 17.39 21.99
CA SER A 136 -10.71 17.90 20.72
C SER A 136 -10.79 16.79 19.69
N TRP A 137 -12.04 16.39 19.38
CA TRP A 137 -12.33 15.49 18.27
C TRP A 137 -11.76 16.06 16.96
N LYS A 138 -11.94 17.35 16.70
CA LYS A 138 -11.43 18.03 15.49
C LYS A 138 -9.90 18.00 15.41
N ALA A 139 -9.18 18.11 16.53
CA ALA A 139 -7.72 18.03 16.52
C ALA A 139 -7.20 16.64 16.10
N ASN A 140 -7.92 15.57 16.47
CA ASN A 140 -7.57 14.19 16.09
C ASN A 140 -7.98 13.83 14.65
N HIS A 141 -8.97 14.54 14.10
CA HIS A 141 -9.51 14.30 12.76
C HIS A 141 -9.03 15.33 11.73
N LYS A 142 -8.17 16.28 12.13
CA LYS A 142 -7.57 17.25 11.20
C LYS A 142 -6.46 16.57 10.40
N MET A 143 -6.45 16.82 9.10
CA MET A 143 -5.36 16.40 8.22
C MET A 143 -4.06 17.05 8.67
N SER A 144 -3.02 16.25 8.93
CA SER A 144 -1.71 16.76 9.32
C SER A 144 -0.77 16.76 8.12
N TRP A 145 0.09 17.78 8.02
CA TRP A 145 1.07 17.87 6.93
C TRP A 145 2.02 16.65 6.86
N LYS A 146 2.25 15.98 7.99
CA LYS A 146 3.06 14.75 8.05
C LYS A 146 2.44 13.57 7.28
N GLN A 147 1.12 13.54 7.11
CA GLN A 147 0.40 12.49 6.36
C GLN A 147 0.64 12.58 4.84
N PHE A 148 1.11 13.73 4.36
CA PHE A 148 1.47 13.91 2.94
C PHE A 148 2.90 13.45 2.63
N ILE A 149 3.70 13.13 3.65
CA ILE A 149 5.05 12.61 3.42
C ILE A 149 4.94 11.10 3.14
N PRO A 150 5.33 10.63 1.95
CA PRO A 150 5.26 9.21 1.64
C PRO A 150 6.32 8.40 2.38
N ALA A 151 6.00 7.13 2.65
CA ALA A 151 7.02 6.10 2.76
C ALA A 151 7.59 5.81 1.37
N ILE A 152 8.91 5.67 1.27
CA ILE A 152 9.60 5.50 -0.02
C ILE A 152 10.43 4.22 0.03
N SER A 153 10.21 3.34 -0.96
CA SER A 153 11.02 2.15 -1.16
C SER A 153 11.43 1.97 -2.62
N GLY A 154 12.56 1.29 -2.81
CA GLY A 154 13.06 0.89 -4.12
C GLY A 154 12.98 -0.61 -4.27
N TYR A 155 12.67 -1.05 -5.47
CA TYR A 155 12.64 -2.45 -5.85
C TYR A 155 13.57 -2.67 -7.04
N VAL A 156 14.35 -3.73 -6.97
CA VAL A 156 15.18 -4.23 -8.06
C VAL A 156 14.85 -5.70 -8.26
N GLY A 157 14.69 -6.12 -9.51
CA GLY A 157 14.32 -7.48 -9.83
C GLY A 157 14.79 -7.90 -11.22
N ILE A 158 14.66 -9.18 -11.47
CA ILE A 158 15.02 -9.86 -12.70
C ILE A 158 13.83 -10.69 -13.10
N ASN A 159 13.29 -10.44 -14.28
CA ASN A 159 12.30 -11.31 -14.88
C ASN A 159 13.02 -12.44 -15.61
N TYR A 160 12.49 -13.63 -15.44
CA TYR A 160 12.81 -14.83 -16.17
C TYR A 160 11.57 -15.28 -16.94
N VAL A 161 11.70 -15.41 -18.26
CA VAL A 161 10.63 -15.87 -19.15
C VAL A 161 11.08 -17.19 -19.78
N MET A 162 10.35 -18.26 -19.48
CA MET A 162 10.53 -19.53 -20.17
C MET A 162 9.88 -19.45 -21.55
N LYS A 163 10.58 -19.89 -22.61
CA LYS A 163 10.03 -19.91 -23.97
C LYS A 163 8.79 -20.81 -24.01
N ASN A 164 7.65 -20.21 -24.31
CA ASN A 164 6.36 -20.86 -24.49
C ASN A 164 5.45 -19.96 -25.35
N ASP A 165 4.19 -20.36 -25.53
CA ASP A 165 3.24 -19.63 -26.37
C ASP A 165 2.85 -18.23 -25.86
N TYR A 166 3.23 -17.86 -24.63
CA TYR A 166 3.03 -16.53 -24.04
C TYR A 166 4.27 -15.63 -24.16
N SER A 167 5.42 -16.19 -24.53
CA SER A 167 6.66 -15.43 -24.63
C SER A 167 6.62 -14.46 -25.80
N ILE A 168 7.12 -13.24 -25.58
CA ILE A 168 7.19 -12.24 -26.63
C ILE A 168 8.26 -12.66 -27.65
N PRO A 169 7.98 -12.64 -28.96
CA PRO A 169 8.97 -12.97 -29.98
C PRO A 169 10.24 -12.11 -29.85
N ASN A 170 11.41 -12.75 -30.02
CA ASN A 170 12.73 -12.11 -29.93
C ASN A 170 13.05 -11.41 -28.59
N GLU A 171 12.33 -11.75 -27.52
CA GLU A 171 12.62 -11.26 -26.17
C GLU A 171 13.76 -12.05 -25.51
N SER A 172 14.60 -11.36 -24.75
CA SER A 172 15.59 -12.02 -23.88
C SER A 172 14.89 -12.83 -22.78
N ALA A 173 15.39 -14.03 -22.50
CA ALA A 173 14.88 -14.87 -21.42
C ALA A 173 15.05 -14.21 -20.03
N ILE A 174 16.05 -13.34 -19.89
CA ILE A 174 16.36 -12.61 -18.66
C ILE A 174 16.30 -11.12 -18.94
N SER A 175 15.56 -10.38 -18.10
CA SER A 175 15.43 -8.93 -18.26
C SER A 175 15.34 -8.22 -16.89
N PRO A 176 16.09 -7.14 -16.66
CA PRO A 176 16.03 -6.38 -15.41
C PRO A 176 14.76 -5.55 -15.29
N LYS A 177 14.28 -5.42 -14.05
CA LYS A 177 13.14 -4.60 -13.65
C LYS A 177 13.54 -3.74 -12.45
N VAL A 178 13.20 -2.46 -12.48
CA VAL A 178 13.33 -1.58 -11.32
C VAL A 178 12.02 -0.86 -11.07
N MET A 179 11.75 -0.54 -9.81
CA MET A 179 10.53 0.16 -9.44
C MET A 179 10.78 1.07 -8.23
N LEU A 180 10.24 2.28 -8.30
CA LEU A 180 10.13 3.18 -7.16
C LEU A 180 8.71 3.07 -6.60
N VAL A 181 8.60 2.91 -5.29
CA VAL A 181 7.32 2.76 -4.60
C VAL A 181 7.18 3.87 -3.57
N THR A 182 6.05 4.57 -3.63
CA THR A 182 5.67 5.57 -2.63
C THR A 182 4.33 5.21 -2.02
N GLN A 183 4.18 5.40 -0.71
CA GLN A 183 2.94 5.10 -0.01
C GLN A 183 2.57 6.23 0.95
N HIS A 184 1.43 6.86 0.70
CA HIS A 184 0.87 7.94 1.50
C HIS A 184 -0.24 7.38 2.39
N HIS A 185 -0.29 7.78 3.66
CA HIS A 185 -1.41 7.42 4.54
C HIS A 185 -2.18 8.68 4.90
N PHE A 186 -3.42 8.72 4.43
CA PHE A 186 -4.31 9.84 4.60
C PHE A 186 -5.30 9.54 5.74
N GLY A 187 -5.06 10.16 6.90
CA GLY A 187 -5.77 9.83 8.12
C GLY A 187 -5.53 8.38 8.56
N VAL A 188 -6.59 7.72 9.05
CA VAL A 188 -6.53 6.33 9.57
C VAL A 188 -7.00 5.30 8.54
N LYS A 189 -7.77 5.73 7.53
CA LYS A 189 -8.55 4.82 6.68
C LYS A 189 -8.11 4.76 5.22
N TRP A 190 -7.33 5.74 4.75
CA TRP A 190 -6.98 5.84 3.34
C TRP A 190 -5.48 5.66 3.14
N VAL A 191 -5.14 4.83 2.15
CA VAL A 191 -3.76 4.59 1.74
C VAL A 191 -3.68 4.75 0.24
N LEU A 192 -2.77 5.60 -0.22
CA LEU A 192 -2.46 5.76 -1.64
C LEU A 192 -1.07 5.20 -1.90
N VAL A 193 -1.00 4.15 -2.71
CA VAL A 193 0.25 3.54 -3.18
C VAL A 193 0.49 4.00 -4.62
N SER A 194 1.72 4.36 -4.93
CA SER A 194 2.15 4.68 -6.29
C SER A 194 3.43 3.92 -6.61
N ASN A 195 3.38 3.12 -7.66
CA ASN A 195 4.49 2.33 -8.17
C ASN A 195 4.91 2.89 -9.53
N ILE A 196 6.13 3.40 -9.66
CA ILE A 196 6.70 3.79 -10.95
C ILE A 196 7.68 2.71 -11.38
N ILE A 197 7.44 2.11 -12.54
CA ILE A 197 8.07 0.85 -12.96
C ILE A 197 8.83 1.11 -14.27
N ALA A 198 10.07 0.66 -14.33
CA ALA A 198 10.79 0.47 -15.59
C ALA A 198 11.11 -1.02 -15.69
N ASP A 199 10.51 -1.67 -16.68
CA ASP A 199 10.56 -3.11 -16.85
C ASP A 199 11.27 -3.45 -18.17
N LYS A 200 11.95 -4.59 -18.17
CA LYS A 200 12.74 -5.08 -19.31
C LYS A 200 13.74 -4.07 -19.87
N ILE A 201 14.44 -3.35 -18.99
CA ILE A 201 15.22 -2.15 -19.32
C ILE A 201 16.33 -2.41 -20.35
N THR A 202 16.86 -3.65 -20.39
CA THR A 202 17.94 -4.04 -21.31
C THR A 202 17.44 -4.70 -22.60
N SER A 203 16.12 -4.75 -22.82
CA SER A 203 15.50 -5.41 -23.97
C SER A 203 14.91 -4.39 -24.95
N ASN A 204 14.75 -4.80 -26.21
CA ASN A 204 14.07 -4.01 -27.23
C ASN A 204 12.59 -3.71 -26.89
N ASN A 205 12.02 -4.52 -25.99
CA ASN A 205 10.64 -4.39 -25.49
C ASN A 205 10.59 -3.75 -24.10
N ALA A 206 11.54 -2.88 -23.77
CA ALA A 206 11.51 -2.07 -22.57
C ALA A 206 10.15 -1.35 -22.44
N ASN A 207 9.60 -1.35 -21.23
CA ASN A 207 8.35 -0.66 -20.95
C ASN A 207 8.44 0.13 -19.65
N PHE A 208 7.70 1.24 -19.62
CA PHE A 208 7.54 2.08 -18.45
C PHE A 208 6.08 1.99 -18.01
N GLY A 209 5.87 1.78 -16.73
CA GLY A 209 4.54 1.68 -16.16
C GLY A 209 4.38 2.53 -14.92
N SER A 210 3.13 2.82 -14.59
CA SER A 210 2.76 3.40 -13.31
C SER A 210 1.51 2.70 -12.78
N VAL A 211 1.50 2.34 -11.50
CA VAL A 211 0.31 1.81 -10.82
C VAL A 211 -0.04 2.74 -9.68
N PHE A 212 -1.28 3.23 -9.65
CA PHE A 212 -1.83 4.04 -8.59
C PHE A 212 -2.97 3.29 -7.93
N THR A 213 -2.84 3.02 -6.63
CA THR A 213 -3.80 2.22 -5.88
C THR A 213 -4.27 2.98 -4.66
N LEU A 214 -5.57 3.27 -4.63
CA LEU A 214 -6.22 3.93 -3.51
C LEU A 214 -7.05 2.90 -2.75
N THR A 215 -6.63 2.62 -1.52
CA THR A 215 -7.28 1.66 -0.63
C THR A 215 -7.99 2.39 0.50
N ARG A 216 -9.21 1.96 0.81
CA ARG A 216 -10.01 2.43 1.93
C ARG A 216 -10.32 1.28 2.88
N ALA A 217 -9.89 1.41 4.13
CA ALA A 217 -10.35 0.57 5.22
C ALA A 217 -11.81 0.93 5.56
N ILE A 218 -12.73 -0.01 5.30
CA ILE A 218 -14.16 0.12 5.60
C ILE A 218 -14.40 -0.25 7.07
N SER A 219 -13.78 -1.34 7.52
CA SER A 219 -13.75 -1.79 8.91
C SER A 219 -12.40 -2.43 9.25
N GLU A 220 -12.24 -2.93 10.48
CA GLU A 220 -11.02 -3.64 10.90
C GLU A 220 -10.70 -4.90 10.08
N LYS A 221 -11.71 -5.47 9.42
CA LYS A 221 -11.58 -6.70 8.62
C LYS A 221 -11.85 -6.50 7.13
N TRP A 222 -12.42 -5.37 6.71
CA TRP A 222 -12.78 -5.13 5.32
C TRP A 222 -12.08 -3.90 4.77
N ALA A 223 -11.47 -4.05 3.60
CA ALA A 223 -11.00 -2.94 2.80
C ALA A 223 -11.46 -3.10 1.35
N ALA A 224 -11.65 -1.96 0.69
CA ALA A 224 -11.88 -1.88 -0.74
C ALA A 224 -10.79 -1.03 -1.37
N PHE A 225 -10.50 -1.28 -2.64
CA PHE A 225 -9.52 -0.50 -3.36
C PHE A 225 -9.95 -0.26 -4.80
N ILE A 226 -9.40 0.80 -5.37
CA ILE A 226 -9.39 1.08 -6.79
C ILE A 226 -7.93 1.24 -7.22
N GLU A 227 -7.60 0.64 -8.35
CA GLU A 227 -6.26 0.65 -8.92
C GLU A 227 -6.33 1.08 -10.39
N ASN A 228 -5.45 1.98 -10.78
CA ASN A 228 -5.22 2.36 -12.16
C ASN A 228 -3.77 2.04 -12.52
N LYS A 229 -3.59 1.20 -13.54
CA LYS A 229 -2.31 0.81 -14.09
C LYS A 229 -2.16 1.37 -15.49
N ALA A 230 -1.15 2.19 -15.72
CA ALA A 230 -0.74 2.63 -17.04
C ALA A 230 0.52 1.89 -17.45
N ILE A 231 0.58 1.44 -18.70
CA ILE A 231 1.71 0.75 -19.30
C ILE A 231 2.02 1.46 -20.61
N LYS A 232 3.29 1.81 -20.82
CA LYS A 232 3.80 2.40 -22.05
C LYS A 232 5.05 1.64 -22.48
N GLY A 233 4.93 0.88 -23.56
CA GLY A 233 6.03 0.15 -24.18
C GLY A 233 5.81 -0.02 -25.68
N ASN A 234 6.87 -0.37 -26.40
CA ASN A 234 6.83 -0.53 -27.86
C ASN A 234 5.94 -1.72 -28.28
N TYR A 235 6.00 -2.82 -27.51
CA TYR A 235 5.21 -4.03 -27.78
C TYR A 235 3.75 -3.89 -27.30
N TYR A 236 3.54 -3.28 -26.14
CA TYR A 236 2.24 -3.16 -25.52
C TYR A 236 2.15 -1.86 -24.71
N SER A 237 1.04 -1.15 -24.87
CA SER A 237 0.74 0.08 -24.14
C SER A 237 -0.75 0.12 -23.86
N ASP A 238 -1.15 0.32 -22.62
CA ASP A 238 -2.55 0.27 -22.21
C ASP A 238 -2.78 0.92 -20.85
N GLY A 239 -4.04 1.23 -20.54
CA GLY A 239 -4.50 1.57 -19.20
C GLY A 239 -5.43 0.46 -18.69
N ILE A 240 -5.24 0.02 -17.45
CA ILE A 240 -6.05 -1.00 -16.81
C ILE A 240 -6.63 -0.43 -15.52
N PHE A 241 -7.94 -0.56 -15.36
CA PHE A 241 -8.64 -0.22 -14.15
C PHE A 241 -9.05 -1.49 -13.42
N THR A 242 -8.77 -1.52 -12.12
CA THR A 242 -9.08 -2.65 -11.25
C THR A 242 -9.83 -2.13 -10.04
N ILE A 243 -10.88 -2.85 -9.65
CA ILE A 243 -11.58 -2.64 -8.38
C ILE A 243 -11.64 -3.97 -7.65
N GLY A 244 -11.66 -3.91 -6.33
CA GLY A 244 -11.84 -5.11 -5.54
C GLY A 244 -11.92 -4.85 -4.05
N ALA A 245 -11.98 -5.95 -3.31
CA ALA A 245 -12.11 -5.93 -1.86
C ALA A 245 -11.28 -7.06 -1.23
N THR A 246 -10.92 -6.83 0.03
CA THR A 246 -10.16 -7.77 0.84
C THR A 246 -10.90 -8.00 2.15
N HIS A 247 -10.87 -9.25 2.63
CA HIS A 247 -11.39 -9.63 3.92
C HIS A 247 -10.31 -10.32 4.77
N LEU A 248 -10.09 -9.79 5.97
CA LEU A 248 -9.14 -10.33 6.94
C LEU A 248 -9.84 -11.42 7.79
N LEU A 249 -9.50 -12.69 7.53
CA LEU A 249 -10.02 -13.82 8.30
C LEU A 249 -9.35 -13.91 9.68
N LYS A 250 -8.03 -13.71 9.70
CA LYS A 250 -7.18 -13.63 10.88
C LYS A 250 -6.09 -12.61 10.63
N ASN A 251 -5.41 -12.14 11.68
CA ASN A 251 -4.32 -11.16 11.53
C ASN A 251 -3.22 -11.61 10.55
N ASN A 252 -3.07 -12.92 10.31
CA ASN A 252 -2.11 -13.49 9.39
C ASN A 252 -2.73 -14.15 8.13
N ILE A 253 -4.04 -14.07 7.94
CA ILE A 253 -4.75 -14.70 6.81
C ILE A 253 -5.77 -13.72 6.21
N GLN A 254 -5.65 -13.49 4.91
CA GLN A 254 -6.54 -12.63 4.14
C GLN A 254 -7.05 -13.37 2.90
N ILE A 255 -8.30 -13.09 2.53
CA ILE A 255 -8.88 -13.44 1.23
C ILE A 255 -9.21 -12.18 0.45
N ASP A 256 -9.21 -12.28 -0.86
CA ASP A 256 -9.44 -11.14 -1.74
C ASP A 256 -10.22 -11.52 -2.99
N ALA A 257 -10.89 -10.52 -3.57
CA ALA A 257 -11.56 -10.63 -4.85
C ALA A 257 -11.40 -9.31 -5.64
N SER A 258 -11.22 -9.42 -6.94
CA SER A 258 -11.08 -8.25 -7.81
C SER A 258 -11.57 -8.51 -9.23
N ILE A 259 -11.91 -7.42 -9.92
CA ILE A 259 -12.21 -7.39 -11.35
C ILE A 259 -11.42 -6.26 -12.00
N SER A 260 -10.87 -6.53 -13.18
CA SER A 260 -10.05 -5.58 -13.94
C SER A 260 -10.52 -5.50 -15.37
N LYS A 261 -10.52 -4.30 -15.93
CA LYS A 261 -10.81 -4.05 -17.34
C LYS A 261 -9.83 -3.02 -17.89
N ASN A 262 -9.36 -3.24 -19.11
CA ASN A 262 -8.50 -2.28 -19.79
C ASN A 262 -9.28 -1.22 -20.60
N ILE A 263 -8.58 -0.18 -21.03
CA ILE A 263 -9.13 0.93 -21.80
C ILE A 263 -9.09 0.61 -23.30
N LYS A 264 -8.03 -0.02 -23.79
CA LYS A 264 -7.89 -0.34 -25.21
C LYS A 264 -8.72 -1.55 -25.64
N SER A 265 -9.08 -1.56 -26.92
CA SER A 265 -9.66 -2.72 -27.62
C SER A 265 -8.63 -3.58 -28.36
N THR A 266 -7.33 -3.25 -28.25
CA THR A 266 -6.21 -3.89 -28.96
C THR A 266 -5.14 -4.47 -28.03
N PRO A 267 -5.41 -5.59 -27.35
CA PRO A 267 -6.70 -6.29 -27.21
C PRO A 267 -7.57 -5.66 -26.11
N SER A 268 -8.87 -5.97 -26.08
CA SER A 268 -9.76 -5.81 -24.92
C SER A 268 -9.52 -6.92 -23.92
N LEU A 269 -9.42 -6.57 -22.64
CA LEU A 269 -9.05 -7.45 -21.53
C LEU A 269 -10.04 -7.31 -20.38
N LEU A 270 -10.60 -8.44 -19.97
CA LEU A 270 -11.38 -8.57 -18.74
C LEU A 270 -10.76 -9.67 -17.88
N TYR A 271 -10.39 -9.32 -16.65
CA TYR A 271 -9.87 -10.25 -15.65
C TYR A 271 -10.75 -10.23 -14.42
N GLY A 272 -11.06 -11.40 -13.88
CA GLY A 272 -11.71 -11.54 -12.58
C GLY A 272 -10.95 -12.58 -11.76
N GLY A 273 -10.70 -12.32 -10.48
CA GLY A 273 -9.92 -13.24 -9.67
C GLY A 273 -10.23 -13.19 -8.19
N ILE A 274 -9.93 -14.31 -7.54
CA ILE A 274 -9.96 -14.48 -6.09
C ILE A 274 -8.58 -14.89 -5.59
N GLY A 275 -8.24 -14.49 -4.38
CA GLY A 275 -6.93 -14.75 -3.81
C GLY A 275 -6.97 -15.09 -2.33
N PHE A 276 -5.85 -15.63 -1.90
CA PHE A 276 -5.56 -16.05 -0.54
C PHE A 276 -4.14 -15.65 -0.19
N SER A 277 -3.98 -15.01 0.96
CA SER A 277 -2.69 -14.56 1.47
C SER A 277 -2.49 -15.10 2.88
N TRP A 278 -1.32 -15.67 3.15
CA TRP A 278 -0.98 -16.23 4.46
C TRP A 278 0.44 -15.82 4.88
N ARG A 279 0.53 -15.24 6.07
CA ARG A 279 1.77 -14.88 6.76
C ARG A 279 2.17 -15.91 7.81
N PHE A 280 3.44 -16.31 7.78
CA PHE A 280 4.09 -17.18 8.76
C PHE A 280 4.97 -16.32 9.68
N ASP A 281 4.48 -16.09 10.90
CA ASP A 281 5.06 -15.21 11.91
C ASP A 281 5.50 -15.93 13.20
N LYS A 282 5.38 -17.26 13.28
CA LYS A 282 5.67 -18.08 14.47
C LYS A 282 7.07 -17.94 15.09
N LYS A 283 8.05 -17.39 14.36
CA LYS A 283 9.44 -17.19 14.84
C LYS A 283 9.81 -15.71 15.03
N HIS A 284 8.85 -14.80 14.87
CA HIS A 284 9.09 -13.38 15.11
C HIS A 284 9.11 -13.12 16.62
N LYS A 285 10.08 -12.34 17.07
CA LYS A 285 10.12 -11.79 18.42
C LYS A 285 10.01 -10.28 18.27
N ASP A 286 8.97 -9.70 18.85
CA ASP A 286 8.80 -8.26 18.87
C ASP A 286 10.00 -7.63 19.58
N ILE A 287 10.75 -6.81 18.86
CA ILE A 287 11.84 -6.04 19.45
C ILE A 287 11.17 -4.86 20.15
N GLN A 288 11.12 -4.89 21.49
CA GLN A 288 10.62 -3.75 22.25
C GLN A 288 11.58 -2.57 22.11
N MET A 289 11.06 -1.46 21.60
CA MET A 289 11.81 -0.22 21.40
C MET A 289 11.45 0.77 22.51
N LYS A 290 12.46 1.27 23.23
CA LYS A 290 12.30 2.41 24.13
C LYS A 290 13.29 3.49 23.73
N ASP A 291 12.77 4.66 23.35
CA ASP A 291 13.57 5.85 22.97
C ASP A 291 14.68 5.56 21.93
N GLY A 292 14.42 4.68 20.97
CA GLY A 292 15.33 4.41 19.86
C GLY A 292 16.58 3.58 20.20
N LYS A 293 16.63 2.91 21.37
CA LYS A 293 17.67 1.93 21.71
C LYS A 293 17.08 0.53 21.91
N GLU A 294 17.79 -0.50 21.44
CA GLU A 294 17.49 -1.89 21.74
C GLU A 294 17.69 -2.15 23.23
N VAL A 295 16.65 -2.60 23.93
CA VAL A 295 16.80 -3.21 25.25
C VAL A 295 17.01 -4.70 25.01
N LYS A 296 18.22 -5.21 25.26
CA LYS A 296 18.41 -6.66 25.38
C LYS A 296 17.60 -7.13 26.58
N ASP A 297 16.76 -8.14 26.38
CA ASP A 297 16.02 -8.82 27.44
C ASP A 297 17.00 -9.33 28.51
N LYS A 298 17.17 -8.55 29.58
CA LYS A 298 17.58 -9.12 30.86
C LYS A 298 16.37 -9.88 31.37
N LYS A 299 16.53 -11.20 31.53
CA LYS A 299 15.61 -12.02 32.33
C LYS A 299 15.60 -11.44 33.75
N GLU A 300 14.66 -10.55 34.05
CA GLU A 300 14.38 -10.15 35.42
C GLU A 300 12.93 -9.65 35.55
N ASP A 301 12.20 -10.44 36.33
CA ASP A 301 10.98 -10.21 37.08
C ASP A 301 9.68 -9.70 36.44
N LYS A 302 8.68 -10.59 36.60
CA LYS A 302 7.25 -10.35 36.60
C LYS A 302 6.88 -9.20 37.55
N ASN A 303 7.01 -7.95 37.13
CA ASN A 303 6.19 -6.83 37.57
C ASN A 303 6.63 -5.54 36.87
N LYS A 304 6.15 -5.32 35.64
CA LYS A 304 5.98 -3.95 35.13
C LYS A 304 4.98 -3.96 33.98
N LYS A 305 3.83 -3.36 34.29
CA LYS A 305 2.69 -3.10 33.40
C LYS A 305 3.16 -2.63 32.02
N THR A 306 2.67 -3.34 31.02
CA THR A 306 2.73 -3.04 29.59
C THR A 306 2.30 -1.58 29.36
N LYS A 307 3.23 -0.71 28.97
CA LYS A 307 2.90 0.62 28.42
C LYS A 307 2.60 0.46 26.93
N GLY A 308 1.38 0.00 26.65
CA GLY A 308 0.75 0.00 25.34
C GLY A 308 -0.71 0.32 25.55
N SER A 309 -1.17 1.45 25.00
CA SER A 309 -2.43 2.14 25.31
C SER A 309 -2.57 2.58 26.79
N LEU A 310 -2.94 3.85 27.01
CA LEU A 310 -3.34 4.31 28.35
C LEU A 310 -4.50 3.42 28.81
N SER A 311 -4.45 2.88 30.03
CA SER A 311 -5.62 2.20 30.58
C SER A 311 -6.79 3.18 30.68
N GLN A 312 -8.03 2.68 30.70
CA GLN A 312 -9.22 3.52 30.89
C GLN A 312 -9.06 4.48 32.08
N GLU A 313 -8.47 4.00 33.18
CA GLU A 313 -8.15 4.83 34.36
C GLU A 313 -7.13 5.95 34.09
N GLU A 314 -6.12 5.72 33.25
CA GLU A 314 -5.14 6.76 32.91
C GLU A 314 -5.75 7.80 31.95
N LEU A 315 -6.63 7.38 31.04
CA LEU A 315 -7.43 8.28 30.19
C LEU A 315 -8.38 9.13 31.03
N ASP A 316 -9.05 8.52 32.02
CA ASP A 316 -9.95 9.23 32.91
C ASP A 316 -9.19 10.18 33.86
N LYS A 317 -7.98 9.80 34.30
CA LYS A 317 -7.09 10.71 35.04
C LYS A 317 -6.59 11.88 34.19
N GLU A 318 -6.29 11.67 32.91
CA GLU A 318 -5.95 12.77 32.01
C GLU A 318 -7.16 13.67 31.73
N LYS A 319 -8.37 13.11 31.55
CA LYS A 319 -9.64 13.86 31.43
C LYS A 319 -9.98 14.66 32.71
N ALA A 320 -9.69 14.13 33.88
CA ALA A 320 -9.90 14.87 35.13
C ALA A 320 -8.87 16.02 35.30
N LYS A 321 -7.61 15.80 34.92
CA LYS A 321 -6.57 16.86 34.92
C LYS A 321 -6.89 17.95 33.88
N ALA A 322 -7.46 17.53 32.77
CA ALA A 322 -7.96 18.34 31.69
C ALA A 322 -9.07 19.30 32.12
N GLU A 323 -10.11 18.77 32.75
CA GLU A 323 -11.20 19.57 33.30
C GLU A 323 -10.72 20.52 34.41
N LYS A 324 -9.75 20.09 35.24
CA LYS A 324 -9.17 20.99 36.25
C LYS A 324 -8.39 22.16 35.64
N LYS A 325 -7.71 21.94 34.51
CA LYS A 325 -7.00 23.02 33.80
C LYS A 325 -7.94 23.95 33.06
N SER A 326 -9.01 23.44 32.44
CA SER A 326 -10.02 24.29 31.79
C SER A 326 -10.79 25.14 32.80
N ARG A 327 -11.06 24.61 34.01
CA ARG A 327 -11.66 25.37 35.12
C ARG A 327 -10.72 26.45 35.68
N LYS A 328 -9.40 26.22 35.69
CA LYS A 328 -8.39 27.21 36.14
C LYS A 328 -8.11 28.32 35.12
N ASN A 329 -8.36 28.08 33.83
CA ASN A 329 -8.12 29.05 32.76
C ASN A 329 -9.38 29.82 32.32
N LYS A 330 -10.50 29.73 33.08
CA LYS A 330 -11.54 30.75 32.96
C LYS A 330 -10.99 32.04 33.57
N PRO A 331 -10.85 33.13 32.81
CA PRO A 331 -10.72 34.45 33.43
C PRO A 331 -11.96 34.64 34.31
N ASP A 332 -11.81 35.27 35.48
CA ASP A 332 -12.95 35.76 36.24
C ASP A 332 -13.82 36.58 35.29
N ALA A 333 -15.00 36.02 34.96
CA ALA A 333 -16.00 36.73 34.20
C ALA A 333 -16.51 37.83 35.14
N ALA A 334 -15.95 39.03 34.98
CA ALA A 334 -16.63 40.24 35.36
C ALA A 334 -18.06 40.18 34.80
N GLN A 335 -19.01 40.51 35.66
CA GLN A 335 -20.45 40.53 35.37
C GLN A 335 -20.73 41.20 34.01
N GLU A 336 -21.04 40.40 32.99
CA GLU A 336 -21.69 40.92 31.78
C GLU A 336 -23.13 41.26 32.16
N LYS A 337 -23.44 42.57 32.20
CA LYS A 337 -24.82 43.07 32.20
C LYS A 337 -25.55 42.49 30.96
N PRO A 338 -26.84 42.15 31.07
CA PRO A 338 -27.58 41.60 29.93
C PRO A 338 -27.61 42.64 28.80
N THR A 339 -27.03 42.29 27.66
CA THR A 339 -27.10 43.08 26.44
C THR A 339 -28.49 42.92 25.86
N GLN A 340 -29.19 44.03 25.63
CA GLN A 340 -30.53 44.04 25.03
C GLN A 340 -30.49 43.42 23.62
N GLU A 341 -31.33 42.43 23.38
CA GLU A 341 -31.59 41.87 22.05
C GLU A 341 -32.13 42.97 21.12
N THR A 342 -31.34 43.37 20.13
CA THR A 342 -31.84 44.15 19.00
C THR A 342 -32.58 43.19 18.07
N LYS A 343 -33.92 43.15 18.14
CA LYS A 343 -34.76 42.46 17.16
C LYS A 343 -34.51 43.06 15.77
N LYS A 344 -33.88 42.29 14.88
CA LYS A 344 -33.86 42.60 13.44
C LYS A 344 -35.29 42.42 12.89
N LYS A 345 -35.90 43.51 12.40
CA LYS A 345 -37.15 43.47 11.63
C LYS A 345 -36.93 42.74 10.30
N ARG A 346 -37.92 41.97 9.85
CA ARG A 346 -37.92 41.31 8.52
C ARG A 346 -38.24 42.35 7.44
N LEU A 347 -37.81 42.07 6.22
CA LEU A 347 -37.93 42.97 5.06
C LEU A 347 -39.36 43.18 4.55
N ASP A 348 -40.37 42.59 5.18
CA ASP A 348 -41.75 42.59 4.69
C ASP A 348 -42.63 43.70 5.32
N ASP A 349 -42.08 44.53 6.22
CA ASP A 349 -42.81 45.58 6.95
C ASP A 349 -42.66 47.00 6.35
N ILE A 350 -42.44 47.13 5.03
CA ILE A 350 -42.43 48.45 4.36
C ILE A 350 -43.81 48.68 3.72
N GLU A 351 -44.76 49.19 4.51
CA GLU A 351 -45.99 49.77 3.98
C GLU A 351 -45.71 51.16 3.39
N GLU A 352 -46.10 51.34 2.12
CA GLU A 352 -46.20 52.62 1.42
C GLU A 352 -47.21 53.55 2.11
N THR A 353 -46.91 54.84 2.24
CA THR A 353 -47.92 55.91 2.30
C THR A 353 -47.31 57.28 1.98
N PRO A 354 -48.11 58.27 1.53
CA PRO A 354 -47.77 59.12 0.40
C PRO A 354 -47.25 60.51 0.79
N ALA A 355 -46.73 61.21 -0.23
CA ALA A 355 -46.23 62.58 -0.17
C ALA A 355 -47.33 63.62 0.10
N PRO A 356 -47.03 64.70 0.84
CA PRO A 356 -47.70 65.99 0.71
C PRO A 356 -47.08 66.87 -0.39
#